data_AF-A0A1Y0IQN5-F1
#
_entry.id   AF-A0A1Y0IQN5-F1
#
_cell.length_a   1.000
_cell.length_b   1.000
_cell.length_c   1.000
_cell.angle_alpha   90.00
_cell.angle_beta   90.00
_cell.angle_gamma   90.00
#
_symmetry.space_group_name_H-M   'P 1'
#
loop_
_entity.id
_entity.type
_entity.pdbx_description
1 polymer ?
#
loop_
_entity_poly.entity_id
_entity_poly.type
_entity_poly.pdbx_seq_one_letter_code
_entity_poly.pdbx_strand_id
1 'polypeptide(L)'
;MFPIVTSIYLVRHAHSNFDLSIEETRGLSEQGWKDAKRVTDVLLEEGIEVVASSSYVRAIQTVQETADNLGVEVIVDPRLRERATLPLAHAVFHVKTSRA
;
A
#
# COMPACT_ATOMS: atom_id res chain seq x y z
N MET A 1 -1.32 -18.99 -27.23
CA MET A 1 -2.09 -18.46 -26.08
C MET A 1 -1.09 -18.03 -25.03
N PHE A 2 -1.01 -16.74 -24.71
CA PHE A 2 -0.14 -16.26 -23.64
C PHE A 2 -0.75 -16.60 -22.27
N PRO A 3 0.06 -16.95 -21.26
CA PRO A 3 -0.45 -17.22 -19.92
C PRO A 3 -1.05 -15.95 -19.31
N ILE A 4 -2.12 -16.10 -18.55
CA ILE A 4 -2.62 -15.06 -17.66
C ILE A 4 -1.59 -14.88 -16.54
N VAL A 5 -0.96 -13.72 -16.50
CA VAL A 5 0.01 -13.33 -15.46
C VAL A 5 -0.62 -12.28 -14.56
N THR A 6 -0.48 -12.47 -13.25
CA THR A 6 -0.87 -11.48 -12.25
C THR A 6 0.39 -11.00 -11.55
N SER A 7 0.61 -9.68 -11.56
CA SER A 7 1.73 -9.06 -10.84
C SER A 7 1.24 -8.51 -9.51
N ILE A 8 2.02 -8.76 -8.46
CA ILE A 8 1.74 -8.28 -7.10
C ILE A 8 2.91 -7.41 -6.67
N TYR A 9 2.63 -6.17 -6.27
CA TYR A 9 3.62 -5.26 -5.72
C TYR A 9 3.39 -5.16 -4.21
N LEU A 10 4.41 -5.53 -3.45
CA LEU A 10 4.41 -5.41 -2.01
C LEU A 10 5.10 -4.11 -1.63
N VAL A 11 4.34 -3.20 -1.02
CA VAL A 11 4.84 -1.89 -0.62
C VAL A 11 4.86 -1.80 0.89
N ARG A 12 6.02 -1.41 1.42
CA ARG A 12 6.14 -1.13 2.84
C ARG A 12 5.52 0.23 3.16
N HIS A 13 4.84 0.35 4.29
CA HIS A 13 4.36 1.66 4.75
C HIS A 13 5.50 2.67 4.81
N ALA A 14 5.22 3.91 4.42
CA ALA A 14 6.18 5.00 4.50
C ALA A 14 6.46 5.40 5.97
N HIS A 15 7.49 6.23 6.18
CA HIS A 15 7.95 6.55 7.52
C HIS A 15 6.83 7.10 8.42
N SER A 16 6.80 6.64 9.67
CA SER A 16 5.81 7.03 10.68
C SER A 16 6.54 7.11 12.02
N ASN A 17 6.22 8.13 12.82
CA ASN A 17 6.83 8.28 14.14
C ASN A 17 6.43 7.10 15.02
N PHE A 18 7.41 6.46 15.65
CA PHE A 18 7.19 5.27 16.46
C PHE A 18 6.53 5.64 17.79
N ASP A 19 5.37 5.04 18.07
CA ASP A 19 4.64 5.22 19.32
C ASP A 19 3.77 3.99 19.59
N LEU A 20 4.22 3.18 20.56
CA LEU A 20 3.58 1.92 20.92
C LEU A 20 2.16 2.11 21.49
N SER A 21 1.82 3.29 22.02
CA SER A 21 0.51 3.55 22.62
C SER A 21 -0.60 3.71 21.57
N ILE A 22 -0.23 3.98 20.32
CA ILE A 22 -1.14 4.27 19.21
C ILE A 22 -0.75 3.50 17.93
N GLU A 23 -0.21 2.28 18.05
CA GLU A 23 0.35 1.53 16.91
C GLU A 23 -0.62 1.36 15.72
N GLU A 24 -1.91 1.18 15.95
CA GLU A 24 -2.86 1.03 14.84
C GLU A 24 -3.19 2.38 14.18
N THR A 25 -3.25 3.45 14.96
CA THR A 25 -3.74 4.77 14.54
C THR A 25 -2.63 5.75 14.19
N ARG A 26 -1.37 5.43 14.45
CA ARG A 26 -0.24 6.28 14.06
C ARG A 26 -0.20 6.47 12.55
N GLY A 27 -0.16 7.73 12.15
CA GLY A 27 -0.06 8.16 10.76
C GLY A 27 1.38 8.34 10.30
N LEU A 28 1.52 8.73 9.04
CA LEU A 28 2.81 9.08 8.43
C LEU A 28 3.40 10.33 9.08
N SER A 29 4.74 10.36 9.18
CA SER A 29 5.46 11.60 9.50
C SER A 29 5.50 12.52 8.27
N GLU A 30 6.00 13.75 8.42
CA GLU A 30 6.22 14.65 7.29
C GLU A 30 7.08 14.01 6.18
N GLN A 31 8.14 13.29 6.55
CA GLN A 31 8.94 12.52 5.61
C GLN A 31 8.15 11.37 4.98
N GLY A 32 7.33 10.67 5.77
CA GLY A 32 6.50 9.58 5.28
C GLY A 32 5.52 10.02 4.20
N TRP A 33 4.93 11.21 4.32
CA TRP A 33 4.08 11.77 3.28
C TRP A 33 4.85 12.05 1.98
N LYS A 34 6.07 12.58 2.07
CA LYS A 34 6.94 12.78 0.90
C LYS A 34 7.31 11.44 0.24
N ASP A 35 7.54 10.40 1.04
CA ASP A 35 7.84 9.07 0.54
C ASP A 35 6.61 8.41 -0.12
N ALA A 36 5.42 8.54 0.48
CA ALA A 36 4.15 8.06 -0.07
C ALA A 36 3.82 8.71 -1.42
N LYS A 37 4.16 10.00 -1.58
CA LYS A 37 4.03 10.69 -2.87
C LYS A 37 4.89 10.04 -3.95
N ARG A 38 6.16 9.71 -3.64
CA ARG A 38 7.05 9.00 -4.59
C ARG A 38 6.55 7.59 -4.91
N VAL A 39 5.98 6.88 -3.94
CA VAL A 39 5.34 5.58 -4.18
C VAL A 39 4.21 5.73 -5.20
N THR A 40 3.38 6.76 -5.04
CA THR A 40 2.29 7.05 -5.98
C THR A 40 2.82 7.32 -7.38
N ASP A 41 3.83 8.19 -7.51
CA ASP A 41 4.38 8.55 -8.82
C ASP A 41 4.92 7.31 -9.57
N VAL A 42 5.53 6.35 -8.86
CA VAL A 42 6.00 5.08 -9.44
C VAL A 42 4.85 4.15 -9.84
N LEU A 43 3.85 3.98 -8.97
CA LEU A 43 2.81 2.96 -9.17
C LEU A 43 1.75 3.36 -10.19
N LEU A 44 1.58 4.66 -10.47
CA LEU A 44 0.64 5.12 -11.49
C LEU A 44 1.00 4.63 -12.90
N GLU A 45 2.27 4.30 -13.14
CA GLU A 45 2.76 3.79 -14.43
C GLU A 45 2.57 2.26 -14.57
N GLU A 46 2.24 1.55 -13.49
CA GLU A 46 2.22 0.07 -13.44
C GLU A 46 0.86 -0.55 -13.80
N GLY A 47 -0.16 0.26 -14.09
CA GLY A 47 -1.51 -0.25 -14.44
C GLY A 47 -2.19 -1.00 -13.29
N ILE A 48 -2.00 -0.54 -12.05
CA ILE A 48 -2.65 -1.09 -10.85
C ILE A 48 -4.19 -0.99 -11.00
N GLU A 49 -4.89 -2.08 -10.66
CA GLU A 49 -6.36 -2.10 -10.69
C GLU A 49 -6.99 -2.44 -9.34
N VAL A 50 -6.20 -2.93 -8.40
CA VAL A 50 -6.64 -3.22 -7.04
C VAL A 50 -5.58 -2.77 -6.05
N VAL A 51 -6.02 -2.00 -5.06
CA VAL A 51 -5.20 -1.55 -3.92
C VAL A 51 -5.73 -2.22 -2.66
N ALA A 52 -4.88 -2.97 -1.95
CA ALA A 52 -5.21 -3.52 -0.65
C ALA A 52 -4.20 -3.09 0.41
N SER A 53 -4.67 -2.92 1.64
CA SER A 53 -3.80 -2.48 2.75
C SER A 53 -4.17 -3.17 4.06
N SER A 54 -3.19 -3.26 4.96
CA SER A 54 -3.48 -3.55 6.35
C SER A 54 -4.35 -2.45 6.98
N SER A 55 -4.98 -2.72 8.10
CA SER A 55 -5.80 -1.70 8.78
C SER A 55 -5.00 -0.61 9.50
N TYR A 56 -3.67 -0.59 9.42
CA TYR A 56 -2.86 0.45 10.06
C TYR A 56 -2.94 1.75 9.28
N VAL A 57 -3.18 2.87 9.98
CA VAL A 57 -3.39 4.18 9.36
C VAL A 57 -2.22 4.57 8.44
N ARG A 58 -0.97 4.39 8.89
CA ARG A 58 0.22 4.61 8.05
C ARG A 58 0.27 3.79 6.76
N ALA A 59 -0.25 2.55 6.78
CA ALA A 59 -0.24 1.68 5.61
C ALA A 59 -1.31 2.13 4.60
N ILE A 60 -2.50 2.51 5.08
CA ILE A 60 -3.56 3.08 4.25
C ILE A 60 -3.09 4.41 3.64
N GLN A 61 -2.56 5.32 4.46
CA GLN A 61 -2.06 6.62 4.02
C GLN A 61 -0.94 6.53 2.97
N THR A 62 -0.10 5.48 3.03
CA THR A 62 0.99 5.29 2.05
C THR A 62 0.46 5.08 0.62
N VAL A 63 -0.75 4.52 0.49
CA VAL A 63 -1.31 4.08 -0.80
C VAL A 63 -2.59 4.82 -1.19
N GLN A 64 -3.11 5.65 -0.30
CA GLN A 64 -4.38 6.35 -0.50
C GLN A 64 -4.34 7.23 -1.76
N GLU A 65 -3.27 8.01 -1.93
CA GLU A 65 -3.16 8.88 -3.10
C GLU A 65 -3.04 8.08 -4.42
N THR A 66 -2.41 6.91 -4.40
CA THR A 66 -2.40 6.00 -5.55
C THR A 66 -3.82 5.53 -5.89
N ALA A 67 -4.59 5.09 -4.89
CA ALA A 67 -5.96 4.63 -5.08
C ALA A 67 -6.88 5.76 -5.60
N ASP A 68 -6.75 6.96 -5.03
CA ASP A 68 -7.51 8.15 -5.41
C ASP A 68 -7.25 8.54 -6.87
N ASN A 69 -5.98 8.56 -7.30
CA ASN A 69 -5.61 8.88 -8.69
C ASN A 69 -6.06 7.83 -9.71
N LEU A 70 -6.14 6.56 -9.29
CA LEU A 70 -6.63 5.46 -10.13
C LEU A 70 -8.16 5.33 -10.11
N GLY A 71 -8.85 6.06 -9.22
CA GLY A 71 -10.30 5.97 -9.05
C GLY A 71 -10.77 4.63 -8.47
N VAL A 72 -9.95 3.98 -7.64
CA VAL A 72 -10.27 2.71 -6.97
C VAL A 72 -10.29 2.89 -5.46
N GLU A 73 -11.00 2.02 -4.75
CA GLU A 73 -11.01 2.02 -3.29
C GLU A 73 -9.82 1.25 -2.71
N VAL A 74 -9.35 1.65 -1.52
CA VAL A 74 -8.39 0.86 -0.73
C VAL A 74 -9.15 -0.23 0.02
N ILE A 75 -8.92 -1.49 -0.38
CA ILE A 75 -9.48 -2.65 0.31
C ILE A 75 -8.69 -2.92 1.59
N VAL A 76 -9.32 -2.71 2.74
CA VAL A 76 -8.68 -2.95 4.04
C VAL A 76 -8.84 -4.42 4.45
N ASP A 77 -7.71 -5.11 4.68
CA ASP A 77 -7.68 -6.48 5.18
C ASP A 77 -6.77 -6.58 6.44
N PRO A 78 -7.35 -6.76 7.64
CA PRO A 78 -6.57 -6.91 8.88
C PRO A 78 -5.57 -8.07 8.87
N ARG A 79 -5.72 -9.07 7.99
CA ARG A 79 -4.78 -10.18 7.86
C ARG A 79 -3.44 -9.77 7.23
N LEU A 80 -3.37 -8.58 6.62
CA LEU A 80 -2.15 -7.99 6.05
C LEU A 80 -1.31 -7.21 7.08
N ARG A 81 -1.73 -7.17 8.36
CA ARG A 81 -0.97 -6.53 9.44
C ARG A 81 0.39 -7.20 9.63
N GLU A 82 1.35 -6.40 10.08
CA GLU A 82 2.68 -6.85 10.51
C GLU A 82 2.57 -7.94 11.58
N ARG A 83 3.41 -8.98 11.49
CA ARG A 83 3.65 -9.81 12.68
C ARG A 83 4.52 -9.01 13.64
N ALA A 84 4.20 -9.06 14.93
CA ALA A 84 4.89 -8.31 16.00
C ALA A 84 6.42 -8.47 16.06
N THR A 85 6.99 -9.42 15.32
CA THR A 85 8.42 -9.75 15.30
C THR A 85 9.17 -9.32 14.03
N LEU A 86 8.51 -8.79 12.99
CA LEU A 86 9.18 -8.34 11.75
C LEU A 86 8.58 -7.01 11.23
N PRO A 87 9.41 -6.01 10.88
CA PRO A 87 8.97 -4.67 10.50
C PRO A 87 8.53 -4.59 9.02
N LEU A 88 7.65 -5.48 8.61
CA LEU A 88 7.14 -5.54 7.24
C LEU A 88 5.62 -5.32 7.27
N ALA A 89 5.16 -4.06 7.27
CA ALA A 89 3.76 -3.78 6.93
C ALA A 89 3.65 -3.80 5.43
N HIS A 90 2.79 -4.68 4.92
CA HIS A 90 2.53 -4.75 3.49
C HIS A 90 1.24 -3.98 3.19
N ALA A 91 1.33 -2.97 2.33
CA ALA A 91 0.28 -2.69 1.39
C ALA A 91 0.51 -3.61 0.18
N VAL A 92 -0.54 -4.29 -0.28
CA VAL A 92 -0.48 -5.24 -1.38
C VAL A 92 -1.25 -4.64 -2.54
N PHE A 93 -0.54 -4.33 -3.62
CA PHE A 93 -1.15 -3.94 -4.88
C PHE A 93 -1.28 -5.15 -5.79
N HIS A 94 -2.38 -5.20 -6.52
CA HIS A 94 -2.62 -6.25 -7.51
C HIS A 94 -2.89 -5.61 -8.87
N VAL A 95 -2.10 -6.02 -9.87
CA VAL A 95 -2.25 -5.65 -11.29
C VAL A 95 -3.02 -6.77 -12.00
N LYS A 96 -4.08 -6.47 -12.79
CA LYS A 96 -4.66 -7.56 -13.61
C LYS A 96 -3.69 -7.92 -14.72
N THR A 97 -3.60 -9.23 -14.89
CA THR A 97 -3.89 -9.96 -16.12
C THR A 97 -3.90 -9.13 -17.40
N SER A 98 -2.83 -9.25 -18.19
CA SER A 98 -2.94 -8.97 -19.62
C SER A 98 -3.98 -9.91 -20.23
N ARG A 99 -5.18 -9.39 -20.47
CA ARG A 99 -6.02 -9.93 -21.54
C ARG A 99 -5.60 -9.18 -22.80
N ALA A 100 -5.00 -9.92 -23.73
CA ALA A 100 -4.80 -9.46 -25.10
C ALA A 100 -6.15 -9.07 -25.73
#